data_AF-A0A3B9LQM7-F1
#
_entry.id   AF-A0A3B9LQM7-F1
#
_cell.length_a   1.000
_cell.length_b   1.000
_cell.length_c   1.000
_cell.angle_alpha   90.00
_cell.angle_beta   90.00
_cell.angle_gamma   90.00
#
_symmetry.space_group_name_H-M   'P 1'
#
loop_
_entity.id
_entity.type
_entity.pdbx_description
1 polymer ?
#
loop_
_entity_poly.entity_id
_entity_poly.type
_entity_poly.pdbx_seq_one_letter_code
_entity_poly.pdbx_strand_id
1 'polypeptide(L)'
;MEVTFKFAIEKLNASGERGAALITMLLVSLLILTAGLTLVLTTSMSATNTTDAAAEMQAYYAAEAGTQAVLNVLRGNVAPNPVFATDPNGGVATENKITFRKAATVSTSNVSDDTAAPHLSRWMTYNTSYNPARVTISPSYNPMNGMAFSTAISDPDNSAVVTFSTSGGFTNHSMVTQYSFGSGNTRATLTYVPQATTTINATGSSTLGYFSIPSVGSSGWSFTTPEPFRITITQTAPWPVTYQINCTLTGTITSTTSFVVVNFPTLSNNLQGALYTRATNPVNSNNASTSIPVAITAPDPNRLIVNVTGFGPRNARKQMRMLLSRFAFDITAPSAITLRSADDNSQLTFNAGNSASYLYDGNDNAGGSDLSAFGVTGSVDYSYLTGLTLPGSQVFGNPSGVQQVSVSSLPVWLQTADAARSFVIDLRNTAQNESRYFTTATQPPGFGTTSRPVLTFVDGDTDLPPAGGAGLLVVTGTLTLNGSSDYKGLILVLGGGQLIRSGGGNGNSLGAVLVARFGNTGNFLAPTFSSSGSGTSTIQYDSAWVQNALASTGPRVTAIGEF
;
A
#
# COMPACT_ATOMS: atom_id res chain seq x y z
N MET A 1 -46.80 -54.06 -105.51
CA MET A 1 -47.92 -54.20 -104.56
C MET A 1 -47.44 -53.57 -103.27
N GLU A 2 -48.07 -52.45 -102.96
CA GLU A 2 -47.74 -51.47 -101.94
C GLU A 2 -48.34 -51.89 -100.60
N VAL A 3 -47.63 -51.68 -99.48
CA VAL A 3 -48.26 -51.54 -98.16
C VAL A 3 -47.62 -50.35 -97.46
N THR A 4 -48.39 -49.27 -97.41
CA THR A 4 -48.13 -48.01 -96.75
C THR A 4 -48.40 -48.14 -95.25
N PHE A 5 -47.48 -47.70 -94.39
CA PHE A 5 -47.78 -47.41 -92.98
C PHE A 5 -47.83 -45.91 -92.75
N LYS A 6 -49.01 -45.42 -92.35
CA LYS A 6 -49.30 -44.06 -91.89
C LYS A 6 -48.77 -43.90 -90.46
N PHE A 7 -47.96 -42.88 -90.20
CA PHE A 7 -47.84 -42.26 -88.87
C PHE A 7 -48.48 -40.88 -88.92
N ALA A 8 -49.52 -40.68 -88.11
CA ALA A 8 -50.14 -39.38 -87.89
C ALA A 8 -49.25 -38.57 -86.93
N ILE A 9 -48.76 -37.42 -87.40
CA ILE A 9 -48.16 -36.41 -86.53
C ILE A 9 -49.28 -35.45 -86.13
N GLU A 10 -49.72 -35.56 -84.88
CA GLU A 10 -50.61 -34.61 -84.24
C GLU A 10 -49.86 -33.29 -84.05
N LYS A 11 -50.32 -32.21 -84.70
CA LYS A 11 -49.77 -30.86 -84.53
C LYS A 11 -50.10 -30.36 -83.12
N LEU A 12 -49.15 -30.47 -82.20
CA LEU A 12 -49.18 -29.76 -80.92
C LEU A 12 -49.15 -28.24 -81.17
N ASN A 13 -50.13 -27.56 -80.57
CA ASN A 13 -50.49 -26.18 -80.83
C ASN A 13 -49.58 -25.23 -80.00
N ALA A 14 -48.45 -24.79 -80.57
CA ALA A 14 -47.40 -24.01 -79.89
C ALA A 14 -47.71 -22.51 -79.64
N SER A 15 -48.97 -22.08 -79.77
CA SER A 15 -49.38 -20.68 -79.60
C SER A 15 -49.77 -20.32 -78.15
N GLY A 16 -50.13 -21.31 -77.33
CA GLY A 16 -50.48 -21.11 -75.90
C GLY A 16 -49.29 -21.10 -74.94
N GLU A 17 -48.13 -21.64 -75.33
CA GLU A 17 -46.96 -21.79 -74.45
C GLU A 17 -46.10 -20.53 -74.34
N ARG A 18 -46.24 -19.58 -75.29
CA ARG A 18 -45.47 -18.33 -75.29
C ARG A 18 -45.81 -17.42 -74.09
N GLY A 19 -47.07 -17.44 -73.64
CA GLY A 19 -47.51 -16.70 -72.45
C GLY A 19 -47.00 -17.32 -71.15
N ALA A 20 -47.05 -18.64 -71.05
CA ALA A 20 -46.52 -19.38 -69.90
C ALA A 20 -44.99 -19.24 -69.80
N ALA A 21 -44.27 -19.32 -70.93
CA ALA A 21 -42.83 -19.12 -71.01
C ALA A 21 -42.40 -17.68 -70.65
N LEU A 22 -43.21 -16.68 -71.01
CA LEU A 22 -42.96 -15.29 -70.61
C LEU A 22 -43.11 -15.11 -69.10
N ILE A 23 -44.19 -15.65 -68.52
CA ILE A 23 -44.47 -15.55 -67.07
C ILE A 23 -43.41 -16.30 -66.26
N THR A 24 -42.97 -17.49 -66.71
CA THR A 24 -41.88 -18.22 -66.03
C THR A 24 -40.56 -17.47 -66.14
N MET A 25 -40.21 -16.88 -67.28
CA MET A 25 -39.01 -16.03 -67.41
C MET A 25 -39.09 -14.77 -66.54
N LEU A 26 -40.27 -14.17 -66.38
CA LEU A 26 -40.48 -13.01 -65.51
C LEU A 26 -40.36 -13.40 -64.03
N LEU A 27 -40.92 -14.54 -63.62
CA LEU A 27 -40.78 -15.09 -62.26
C LEU A 27 -39.33 -15.48 -61.94
N VAL A 28 -38.63 -16.13 -62.88
CA VAL A 28 -37.21 -16.48 -62.73
C VAL A 28 -36.35 -15.22 -62.65
N SER A 29 -36.62 -14.22 -63.50
CA SER A 29 -35.90 -12.93 -63.45
C SER A 29 -36.14 -12.18 -62.14
N LEU A 30 -37.37 -12.20 -61.61
CA LEU A 30 -37.69 -11.63 -60.30
C LEU A 30 -36.94 -12.36 -59.17
N LEU A 31 -36.90 -13.69 -59.20
CA LEU A 31 -36.15 -14.48 -58.23
C LEU A 31 -34.64 -14.16 -58.27
N ILE A 32 -34.05 -14.08 -59.46
CA ILE A 32 -32.63 -13.72 -59.62
C ILE A 32 -32.37 -12.29 -59.14
N LEU A 33 -33.26 -11.33 -59.42
CA LEU A 33 -33.15 -9.95 -58.94
C LEU A 33 -33.21 -9.90 -57.41
N THR A 34 -34.16 -10.62 -56.80
CA THR A 34 -34.27 -10.69 -55.33
C THR A 34 -33.04 -11.36 -54.71
N ALA A 35 -32.50 -12.42 -55.30
CA ALA A 35 -31.27 -13.08 -54.84
C ALA A 35 -30.03 -12.18 -55.01
N GLY A 36 -29.96 -11.38 -56.08
CA GLY A 36 -28.91 -10.39 -56.27
C GLY A 36 -28.97 -9.26 -55.24
N LEU A 37 -30.17 -8.75 -54.97
CA LEU A 37 -30.41 -7.72 -53.94
C LEU A 37 -30.06 -8.23 -52.53
N THR A 38 -30.46 -9.46 -52.18
CA THR A 38 -30.09 -10.03 -50.88
C THR A 38 -28.59 -10.21 -50.76
N LEU A 39 -27.89 -10.69 -51.79
CA LEU A 39 -26.42 -10.83 -51.77
C LEU A 39 -25.71 -9.49 -51.55
N VAL A 40 -26.13 -8.42 -52.22
CA VAL A 40 -25.57 -7.06 -52.04
C VAL A 40 -25.82 -6.56 -50.62
N LEU A 41 -27.03 -6.75 -50.08
CA LEU A 41 -27.32 -6.38 -48.69
C LEU A 41 -26.46 -7.18 -47.71
N THR A 42 -26.35 -8.49 -47.90
CA THR A 42 -25.56 -9.36 -47.01
C THR A 42 -24.08 -8.98 -47.03
N THR A 43 -23.51 -8.69 -48.21
CA THR A 43 -22.12 -8.24 -48.33
C THR A 43 -21.90 -6.86 -47.70
N SER A 44 -22.84 -5.93 -47.85
CA SER A 44 -22.76 -4.61 -47.20
C SER A 44 -22.83 -4.69 -45.67
N MET A 45 -23.69 -5.58 -45.14
CA MET A 45 -23.78 -5.83 -43.70
C MET A 45 -22.51 -6.49 -43.17
N SER A 46 -21.98 -7.50 -43.87
CA SER A 46 -20.72 -8.16 -43.50
C SER A 46 -19.54 -7.18 -43.52
N ALA A 47 -19.46 -6.29 -44.51
CA ALA A 47 -18.42 -5.26 -44.57
C ALA A 47 -18.55 -4.28 -43.39
N THR A 48 -19.76 -3.83 -43.08
CA THR A 48 -20.03 -2.93 -41.94
C THR A 48 -19.64 -3.58 -40.62
N ASN A 49 -20.08 -4.82 -40.39
CA ASN A 49 -19.74 -5.61 -39.20
C ASN A 49 -18.22 -5.77 -39.05
N THR A 50 -17.51 -6.04 -40.16
CA THR A 50 -16.05 -6.17 -40.14
C THR A 50 -15.38 -4.85 -39.76
N THR A 51 -15.85 -3.73 -40.30
CA THR A 51 -15.30 -2.40 -39.98
C THR A 51 -15.59 -1.98 -38.54
N ASP A 52 -16.78 -2.27 -38.02
CA ASP A 52 -17.16 -1.91 -36.65
C ASP A 52 -16.43 -2.80 -35.63
N ALA A 53 -16.26 -4.09 -35.92
CA ALA A 53 -15.42 -4.98 -35.11
C ALA A 53 -13.95 -4.52 -35.07
N ALA A 54 -13.40 -4.07 -36.20
CA ALA A 54 -12.05 -3.51 -36.24
C ALA A 54 -11.94 -2.20 -35.42
N ALA A 55 -12.94 -1.33 -35.48
CA ALA A 55 -12.98 -0.10 -34.70
C ALA A 55 -13.09 -0.37 -33.19
N GLU A 56 -13.88 -1.37 -32.79
CA GLU A 56 -13.97 -1.84 -31.40
C GLU A 56 -12.64 -2.40 -30.90
N MET A 57 -11.97 -3.24 -31.71
CA MET A 57 -10.66 -3.79 -31.37
C MET A 57 -9.61 -2.67 -31.15
N GLN A 58 -9.64 -1.64 -31.99
CA GLN A 58 -8.77 -0.47 -31.81
C GLN A 58 -9.11 0.33 -30.54
N ALA A 59 -10.39 0.46 -30.19
CA ALA A 59 -10.79 1.07 -28.93
C ALA A 59 -10.30 0.25 -27.71
N TYR A 60 -10.29 -1.08 -27.81
CA TYR A 60 -9.72 -1.96 -26.79
C TYR A 60 -8.21 -1.75 -26.63
N TYR A 61 -7.44 -1.75 -27.73
CA TYR A 61 -6.01 -1.47 -27.68
C TYR A 61 -5.70 -0.06 -27.16
N ALA A 62 -6.54 0.93 -27.48
CA ALA A 62 -6.39 2.27 -26.94
C ALA A 62 -6.62 2.29 -25.42
N ALA A 63 -7.59 1.52 -24.93
CA ALA A 63 -7.84 1.38 -23.50
C ALA A 63 -6.65 0.68 -22.79
N GLU A 64 -6.08 -0.36 -23.40
CA GLU A 64 -4.89 -1.05 -22.88
C GLU A 64 -3.65 -0.14 -22.86
N ALA A 65 -3.43 0.65 -23.91
CA ALA A 65 -2.39 1.66 -23.92
C ALA A 65 -2.58 2.67 -22.76
N GLY A 66 -3.83 3.05 -22.46
CA GLY A 66 -4.15 3.92 -21.34
C GLY A 66 -3.87 3.28 -19.97
N THR A 67 -4.17 1.99 -19.77
CA THR A 67 -3.83 1.31 -18.50
C THR A 67 -2.32 1.22 -18.29
N GLN A 68 -1.56 0.92 -19.36
CA GLN A 68 -0.10 0.91 -19.30
C GLN A 68 0.48 2.30 -19.07
N ALA A 69 -0.08 3.34 -19.69
CA ALA A 69 0.36 4.73 -19.46
C ALA A 69 0.18 5.13 -17.99
N VAL A 70 -0.95 4.81 -17.38
CA VAL A 70 -1.19 5.08 -15.95
C VAL A 70 -0.21 4.32 -15.06
N LEU A 71 0.02 3.04 -15.34
CA LEU A 71 1.03 2.25 -14.60
C LEU A 71 2.43 2.84 -14.74
N ASN A 72 2.79 3.31 -15.93
CA ASN A 72 4.07 3.94 -16.20
C ASN A 72 4.24 5.24 -15.38
N VAL A 73 3.18 6.05 -15.31
CA VAL A 73 3.16 7.24 -14.44
C VAL A 73 3.29 6.83 -12.97
N LEU A 74 2.46 5.91 -12.47
CA LEU A 74 2.45 5.54 -11.04
C LEU A 74 3.71 4.80 -10.59
N ARG A 75 4.47 4.20 -11.51
CA ARG A 75 5.81 3.65 -11.25
C ARG A 75 6.91 4.72 -11.24
N GLY A 76 6.58 5.98 -11.53
CA GLY A 76 7.52 7.09 -11.51
C GLY A 76 8.40 7.19 -12.76
N ASN A 77 8.06 6.50 -13.84
CA ASN A 77 8.83 6.54 -15.10
C ASN A 77 8.53 7.80 -15.94
N VAL A 78 7.53 8.60 -15.53
CA VAL A 78 7.11 9.82 -16.22
C VAL A 78 7.19 10.98 -15.24
N ALA A 79 7.92 12.03 -15.61
CA ALA A 79 8.02 13.25 -14.82
C ALA A 79 6.75 14.11 -14.96
N PRO A 80 6.32 14.82 -13.91
CA PRO A 80 5.25 15.81 -14.02
C PRO A 80 5.66 16.98 -14.91
N ASN A 81 4.70 17.52 -15.66
CA ASN A 81 4.84 18.75 -16.43
C ASN A 81 3.58 19.63 -16.23
N PRO A 82 3.70 20.82 -15.61
CA PRO A 82 4.93 21.38 -15.03
C PRO A 82 5.37 20.65 -13.77
N VAL A 83 6.66 20.75 -13.44
CA VAL A 83 7.23 20.24 -12.18
C VAL A 83 6.71 21.04 -10.98
N PHE A 84 6.61 20.39 -9.82
CA PHE A 84 6.21 21.03 -8.56
C PHE A 84 7.36 21.79 -7.89
N ALA A 85 8.58 21.27 -8.03
CA ALA A 85 9.80 21.86 -7.48
C ALA A 85 10.97 21.66 -8.45
N THR A 86 12.03 22.46 -8.29
CA THR A 86 13.28 22.26 -9.03
C THR A 86 13.96 20.98 -8.58
N ASP A 87 14.32 20.11 -9.51
CA ASP A 87 15.02 18.87 -9.20
C ASP A 87 16.45 19.13 -8.69
N PRO A 88 16.89 18.43 -7.63
CA PRO A 88 18.27 18.51 -7.15
C PRO A 88 19.23 17.85 -8.14
N ASN A 89 20.50 18.27 -8.13
CA ASN A 89 21.52 17.72 -9.03
C ASN A 89 21.65 16.20 -8.84
N GLY A 90 21.43 15.43 -9.91
CA GLY A 90 21.50 13.97 -9.89
C GLY A 90 20.30 13.25 -9.25
N GLY A 91 19.17 13.92 -9.03
CA GLY A 91 17.98 13.32 -8.43
C GLY A 91 16.66 13.94 -8.90
N VAL A 92 15.55 13.40 -8.38
CA VAL A 92 14.20 13.92 -8.58
C VAL A 92 13.69 14.44 -7.24
N ALA A 93 13.20 15.68 -7.20
CA ALA A 93 12.63 16.28 -6.01
C ALA A 93 11.48 15.40 -5.47
N THR A 94 11.36 15.28 -4.16
CA THR A 94 10.31 14.44 -3.53
C THR A 94 8.90 14.93 -3.91
N GLU A 95 8.76 16.22 -4.13
CA GLU A 95 7.56 16.91 -4.62
C GLU A 95 7.19 16.47 -6.04
N ASN A 96 8.16 16.12 -6.87
CA ASN A 96 7.95 15.67 -8.25
C ASN A 96 7.63 14.17 -8.36
N LYS A 97 7.86 13.40 -7.30
CA LYS A 97 7.51 11.98 -7.25
C LYS A 97 5.99 11.81 -7.11
N ILE A 98 5.42 10.94 -7.94
CA ILE A 98 4.01 10.54 -7.85
C ILE A 98 3.76 9.71 -6.59
N THR A 99 2.60 9.92 -5.95
CA THR A 99 2.06 9.05 -4.90
C THR A 99 0.60 8.75 -5.20
N PHE A 100 0.02 7.74 -4.57
CA PHE A 100 -1.40 7.43 -4.75
C PHE A 100 -2.30 8.61 -4.35
N ARG A 101 -1.94 9.33 -3.28
CA ARG A 101 -2.63 10.56 -2.88
C ARG A 101 -2.53 11.64 -3.94
N LYS A 102 -1.35 11.86 -4.53
CA LYS A 102 -1.17 12.84 -5.60
C LYS A 102 -1.98 12.49 -6.85
N ALA A 103 -2.06 11.20 -7.19
CA ALA A 103 -2.84 10.71 -8.32
C ALA A 103 -4.35 10.91 -8.13
N ALA A 104 -4.85 10.74 -6.90
CA ALA A 104 -6.27 10.85 -6.55
C ALA A 104 -6.73 12.26 -6.13
N THR A 105 -5.80 13.22 -5.98
CA THR A 105 -6.14 14.60 -5.57
C THR A 105 -6.08 15.52 -6.78
N VAL A 106 -7.16 16.23 -7.12
CA VAL A 106 -7.26 17.05 -8.35
C VAL A 106 -6.10 18.06 -8.47
N SER A 107 -5.82 18.82 -7.40
CA SER A 107 -4.82 19.90 -7.43
C SER A 107 -3.40 19.41 -7.73
N THR A 108 -3.09 18.17 -7.38
CA THR A 108 -1.80 17.54 -7.70
C THR A 108 -1.89 16.69 -8.96
N SER A 109 -3.04 16.06 -9.22
CA SER A 109 -3.21 15.11 -10.31
C SER A 109 -3.23 15.81 -11.68
N ASN A 110 -3.90 16.95 -11.70
CA ASN A 110 -4.18 17.68 -12.90
C ASN A 110 -3.33 18.94 -12.98
N VAL A 111 -3.17 19.49 -14.18
CA VAL A 111 -2.62 20.84 -14.36
C VAL A 111 -3.53 21.87 -13.66
N SER A 112 -2.98 23.03 -13.29
CA SER A 112 -3.65 23.98 -12.37
C SER A 112 -4.96 24.57 -12.89
N ASP A 113 -5.14 24.57 -14.21
CA ASP A 113 -6.32 25.05 -14.93
C ASP A 113 -7.39 23.96 -15.16
N ASP A 114 -7.07 22.70 -14.84
CA ASP A 114 -7.96 21.56 -15.05
C ASP A 114 -8.64 21.12 -13.75
N THR A 115 -9.90 21.50 -13.63
CA THR A 115 -10.76 21.20 -12.48
C THR A 115 -11.58 19.91 -12.63
N ALA A 116 -11.32 19.10 -13.66
CA ALA A 116 -12.01 17.83 -13.83
C ALA A 116 -11.64 16.84 -12.72
N ALA A 117 -12.32 15.69 -12.70
CA ALA A 117 -11.92 14.58 -11.83
C ALA A 117 -10.44 14.21 -12.06
N PRO A 118 -9.72 13.72 -11.05
CA PRO A 118 -8.30 13.39 -11.16
C PRO A 118 -8.05 12.44 -12.32
N HIS A 119 -7.19 12.82 -13.26
CA HIS A 119 -6.94 12.02 -14.47
C HIS A 119 -5.50 12.12 -14.98
N LEU A 120 -4.58 12.57 -14.12
CA LEU A 120 -3.15 12.67 -14.38
C LEU A 120 -2.81 13.61 -15.55
N SER A 121 -3.56 14.69 -15.80
CA SER A 121 -3.20 15.64 -16.87
C SER A 121 -1.87 16.36 -16.63
N ARG A 122 -1.33 16.33 -15.40
CA ARG A 122 0.03 16.81 -15.13
C ARG A 122 1.12 15.82 -15.56
N TRP A 123 0.83 14.54 -15.78
CA TRP A 123 1.83 13.55 -16.25
C TRP A 123 1.55 13.04 -17.66
N MET A 124 0.34 13.23 -18.17
CA MET A 124 -0.04 12.84 -19.51
C MET A 124 -0.55 14.05 -20.29
N THR A 125 -0.17 14.16 -21.55
CA THR A 125 -0.60 15.29 -22.39
C THR A 125 -1.99 15.05 -22.95
N TYR A 126 -2.97 15.75 -22.37
CA TYR A 126 -4.35 15.72 -22.84
C TYR A 126 -4.59 16.77 -23.93
N ASN A 127 -5.29 16.37 -24.98
CA ASN A 127 -5.87 17.27 -25.96
C ASN A 127 -7.28 17.66 -25.51
N THR A 128 -7.43 18.93 -25.14
CA THR A 128 -8.66 19.54 -24.63
C THR A 128 -9.63 19.96 -25.75
N SER A 129 -9.26 19.80 -27.02
CA SER A 129 -10.15 20.05 -28.17
C SER A 129 -11.31 19.05 -28.27
N TYR A 130 -11.27 17.98 -27.46
CA TYR A 130 -12.28 16.93 -27.42
C TYR A 130 -12.98 16.90 -26.06
N ASN A 131 -14.24 16.44 -26.05
CA ASN A 131 -15.01 16.19 -24.82
C ASN A 131 -15.44 14.70 -24.76
N PRO A 132 -15.00 13.92 -23.75
CA PRO A 132 -13.99 14.28 -22.76
C PRO A 132 -12.61 14.49 -23.40
N ALA A 133 -11.71 15.19 -22.69
CA ALA A 133 -10.32 15.40 -23.12
C ALA A 133 -9.60 14.05 -23.28
N ARG A 134 -8.67 13.96 -24.24
CA ARG A 134 -8.07 12.67 -24.64
C ARG A 134 -6.56 12.76 -24.80
N VAL A 135 -5.85 11.72 -24.40
CA VAL A 135 -4.45 11.48 -24.76
C VAL A 135 -4.42 10.78 -26.11
N THR A 136 -3.89 11.45 -27.13
CA THR A 136 -3.88 10.94 -28.51
C THR A 136 -2.75 9.95 -28.71
N ILE A 137 -3.07 8.75 -29.20
CA ILE A 137 -2.07 7.71 -29.55
C ILE A 137 -1.67 7.86 -31.03
N SER A 138 -2.65 8.03 -31.91
CA SER A 138 -2.43 8.18 -33.34
C SER A 138 -1.96 9.59 -33.71
N PRO A 139 -0.97 9.74 -34.61
CA PRO A 139 -0.65 11.02 -35.23
C PRO A 139 -1.88 11.61 -35.93
N SER A 140 -2.13 12.91 -35.79
CA SER A 140 -3.28 13.60 -36.40
C SER A 140 -4.64 12.98 -36.05
N TYR A 141 -4.78 12.53 -34.80
CA TYR A 141 -6.01 11.95 -34.26
C TYR A 141 -7.27 12.73 -34.64
N ASN A 142 -8.30 12.03 -35.12
CA ASN A 142 -9.67 12.50 -35.06
C ASN A 142 -10.61 11.34 -34.67
N PRO A 143 -11.84 11.62 -34.20
CA PRO A 143 -12.78 10.58 -33.77
C PRO A 143 -13.20 9.57 -34.85
N MET A 144 -12.91 9.86 -36.13
CA MET A 144 -13.26 9.02 -37.27
C MET A 144 -12.14 8.08 -37.70
N ASN A 145 -10.87 8.35 -37.37
CA ASN A 145 -9.73 7.60 -37.93
C ASN A 145 -8.60 7.26 -36.94
N GLY A 146 -8.65 7.73 -35.69
CA GLY A 146 -7.54 7.61 -34.76
C GLY A 146 -7.89 6.86 -33.47
N MET A 147 -6.83 6.54 -32.72
CA MET A 147 -6.90 5.98 -31.37
C MET A 147 -6.49 7.02 -30.34
N ALA A 148 -7.22 7.06 -29.22
CA ALA A 148 -6.91 7.89 -28.07
C ALA A 148 -7.48 7.26 -26.79
N PHE A 149 -7.08 7.73 -25.63
CA PHE A 149 -7.68 7.29 -24.36
C PHE A 149 -7.91 8.46 -23.42
N SER A 150 -8.78 8.25 -22.42
CA SER A 150 -8.94 9.16 -21.28
C SER A 150 -8.96 8.33 -20.00
N THR A 151 -8.47 8.88 -18.90
CA THR A 151 -8.43 8.18 -17.61
C THR A 151 -9.23 8.93 -16.56
N ALA A 152 -9.60 8.26 -15.49
CA ALA A 152 -10.16 8.85 -14.29
C ALA A 152 -9.72 8.01 -13.08
N ILE A 153 -9.18 8.67 -12.07
CA ILE A 153 -8.60 8.03 -10.88
C ILE A 153 -9.42 8.42 -9.67
N SER A 154 -9.75 7.43 -8.86
CA SER A 154 -10.45 7.62 -7.60
C SER A 154 -9.87 6.75 -6.50
N ASP A 155 -9.86 7.29 -5.29
CA ASP A 155 -9.58 6.56 -4.06
C ASP A 155 -10.89 5.95 -3.54
N PRO A 156 -11.07 4.61 -3.61
CA PRO A 156 -12.30 3.96 -3.18
C PRO A 156 -12.51 3.97 -1.65
N ASP A 157 -11.44 4.17 -0.87
CA ASP A 157 -11.50 4.14 0.60
C ASP A 157 -11.68 5.52 1.20
N ASN A 158 -11.71 6.56 0.35
CA ASN A 158 -11.73 7.96 0.76
C ASN A 158 -10.70 8.25 1.86
N SER A 159 -9.47 7.75 1.67
CA SER A 159 -8.36 7.82 2.61
C SER A 159 -7.95 9.25 2.98
N ALA A 160 -8.47 10.25 2.25
CA ALA A 160 -8.30 11.66 2.57
C ALA A 160 -9.05 12.07 3.85
N VAL A 161 -10.09 11.34 4.22
CA VAL A 161 -10.99 11.71 5.33
C VAL A 161 -10.57 10.96 6.58
N VAL A 162 -10.08 11.70 7.58
CA VAL A 162 -9.77 11.17 8.89
C VAL A 162 -10.89 11.54 9.86
N THR A 163 -11.60 10.54 10.39
CA THR A 163 -12.62 10.75 11.43
C THR A 163 -12.20 10.07 12.70
N PHE A 164 -12.14 10.83 13.79
CA PHE A 164 -11.68 10.33 15.09
C PHE A 164 -12.43 10.97 16.25
N SER A 165 -12.35 10.30 17.39
CA SER A 165 -12.76 10.80 18.70
C SER A 165 -11.70 10.41 19.73
N THR A 166 -11.78 11.00 20.91
CA THR A 166 -10.88 10.62 22.02
C THR A 166 -11.67 10.23 23.26
N SER A 167 -11.02 9.46 24.12
CA SER A 167 -11.43 9.22 25.50
C SER A 167 -10.17 9.18 26.36
N GLY A 168 -10.30 9.23 27.67
CA GLY A 168 -9.13 9.16 28.54
C GLY A 168 -9.48 8.97 30.00
N GLY A 169 -8.52 8.49 30.78
CA GLY A 169 -8.71 8.26 32.20
C GLY A 169 -7.41 8.12 32.99
N PHE A 170 -7.53 8.35 34.30
CA PHE A 170 -6.43 8.23 35.25
C PHE A 170 -6.11 6.75 35.53
N THR A 171 -4.95 6.27 35.10
CA THR A 171 -4.64 4.82 35.13
C THR A 171 -4.45 4.28 36.54
N ASN A 172 -3.99 5.12 37.48
CA ASN A 172 -3.89 4.77 38.89
C ASN A 172 -5.23 4.79 39.64
N HIS A 173 -6.30 5.26 38.98
CA HIS A 173 -7.59 5.52 39.60
C HIS A 173 -8.73 4.88 38.81
N SER A 174 -8.57 3.60 38.47
CA SER A 174 -9.61 2.81 37.76
C SER A 174 -10.08 3.43 36.45
N MET A 175 -9.21 4.17 35.75
CA MET A 175 -9.51 4.81 34.46
C MET A 175 -10.68 5.80 34.49
N VAL A 176 -10.95 6.44 35.63
CA VAL A 176 -11.96 7.51 35.71
C VAL A 176 -11.57 8.72 34.85
N THR A 177 -12.54 9.41 34.27
CA THR A 177 -12.33 10.64 33.47
C THR A 177 -12.13 11.90 34.33
N GLN A 178 -12.57 11.84 35.59
CA GLN A 178 -12.45 12.90 36.59
C GLN A 178 -11.88 12.32 37.88
N TYR A 179 -10.91 13.02 38.47
CA TYR A 179 -10.33 12.64 39.75
C TYR A 179 -10.09 13.85 40.65
N SER A 180 -10.35 13.67 41.94
CA SER A 180 -10.19 14.67 42.99
C SER A 180 -8.99 14.32 43.85
N PHE A 181 -7.94 15.14 43.78
CA PHE A 181 -6.69 14.95 44.50
C PHE A 181 -6.77 15.52 45.92
N GLY A 182 -6.15 14.83 46.88
CA GLY A 182 -6.03 15.27 48.28
C GLY A 182 -6.27 14.14 49.29
N SER A 183 -5.56 14.16 50.42
CA SER A 183 -5.78 13.22 51.53
C SER A 183 -6.74 13.83 52.55
N GLY A 184 -7.97 13.34 52.61
CA GLY A 184 -9.01 13.77 53.56
C GLY A 184 -9.89 14.92 53.05
N ASN A 185 -9.29 15.99 52.48
CA ASN A 185 -10.02 17.08 51.82
C ASN A 185 -9.59 17.21 50.36
N THR A 186 -10.56 17.48 49.46
CA THR A 186 -10.27 17.73 48.04
C THR A 186 -9.48 19.03 47.87
N ARG A 187 -8.27 18.91 47.34
CA ARG A 187 -7.32 19.99 47.07
C ARG A 187 -7.40 20.50 45.64
N ALA A 188 -7.69 19.64 44.68
CA ALA A 188 -8.04 20.02 43.32
C ALA A 188 -8.83 18.89 42.65
N THR A 189 -9.78 19.23 41.79
CA THR A 189 -10.43 18.26 40.90
C THR A 189 -9.95 18.51 39.48
N LEU A 190 -9.57 17.45 38.79
CA LEU A 190 -9.17 17.47 37.39
C LEU A 190 -10.10 16.57 36.58
N THR A 191 -10.59 17.09 35.47
CA THR A 191 -11.48 16.38 34.54
C THR A 191 -10.87 16.44 33.15
N TYR A 192 -10.70 15.30 32.49
CA TYR A 192 -10.39 15.28 31.07
C TYR A 192 -11.69 15.43 30.26
N VAL A 193 -11.74 16.44 29.41
CA VAL A 193 -12.82 16.67 28.47
C VAL A 193 -12.36 16.15 27.11
N PRO A 194 -12.89 15.01 26.64
CA PRO A 194 -12.47 14.42 25.38
C PRO A 194 -12.90 15.23 24.17
N GLN A 195 -12.16 15.09 23.08
CA GLN A 195 -12.59 15.50 21.75
C GLN A 195 -13.73 14.60 21.26
N ALA A 196 -14.89 15.22 20.99
CA ALA A 196 -16.01 14.59 20.31
C ALA A 196 -15.65 14.20 18.87
N THR A 197 -16.45 13.33 18.25
CA THR A 197 -16.22 12.89 16.87
C THR A 197 -16.00 14.06 15.92
N THR A 198 -14.84 14.09 15.28
CA THR A 198 -14.38 15.17 14.40
C THR A 198 -13.86 14.57 13.12
N THR A 199 -14.17 15.22 12.00
CA THR A 199 -13.74 14.81 10.67
C THR A 199 -12.84 15.86 10.05
N ILE A 200 -11.70 15.44 9.52
CA ILE A 200 -10.73 16.28 8.81
C ILE A 200 -10.59 15.77 7.39
N ASN A 201 -10.59 16.69 6.43
CA ASN A 201 -10.38 16.40 5.02
C ASN A 201 -8.93 16.71 4.63
N ALA A 202 -8.25 15.72 4.04
CA ALA A 202 -6.86 15.70 3.58
C ALA A 202 -5.79 15.86 4.66
N THR A 203 -5.66 17.02 5.31
CA THR A 203 -4.69 17.29 6.38
C THR A 203 -5.15 18.55 7.09
N GLY A 204 -5.09 18.58 8.42
CA GLY A 204 -5.57 19.74 9.16
C GLY A 204 -5.21 19.71 10.64
N SER A 205 -5.50 20.80 11.33
CA SER A 205 -5.31 20.92 12.78
C SER A 205 -6.59 20.55 13.52
N SER A 206 -6.43 19.89 14.66
CA SER A 206 -7.50 19.56 15.59
C SER A 206 -6.93 19.47 17.01
N THR A 207 -7.64 18.82 17.93
CA THR A 207 -7.22 18.62 19.31
C THR A 207 -7.52 17.22 19.81
N LEU A 208 -6.73 16.75 20.78
CA LEU A 208 -7.00 15.54 21.56
C LEU A 208 -7.84 15.84 22.81
N GLY A 209 -8.62 16.92 22.83
CA GLY A 209 -9.37 17.35 24.00
C GLY A 209 -8.55 18.26 24.92
N TYR A 210 -9.02 18.45 26.16
CA TYR A 210 -8.37 19.33 27.12
C TYR A 210 -8.63 18.90 28.57
N PHE A 211 -7.81 19.41 29.48
CA PHE A 211 -8.03 19.24 30.91
C PHE A 211 -8.77 20.45 31.49
N SER A 212 -9.86 20.16 32.21
CA SER A 212 -10.65 21.13 32.97
C SER A 212 -10.38 20.95 34.46
N ILE A 213 -10.32 22.06 35.20
CA ILE A 213 -10.12 22.13 36.64
C ILE A 213 -11.40 22.72 37.25
N PRO A 214 -12.39 21.89 37.63
CA PRO A 214 -13.68 22.38 38.10
C PRO A 214 -13.62 22.99 39.51
N SER A 215 -12.68 22.53 40.35
CA SER A 215 -12.54 23.04 41.71
C SER A 215 -11.09 22.99 42.18
N VAL A 216 -10.70 23.98 43.00
CA VAL A 216 -9.41 24.04 43.68
C VAL A 216 -9.63 24.44 45.14
N GLY A 217 -9.10 23.65 46.06
CA GLY A 217 -9.12 23.94 47.49
C GLY A 217 -8.06 24.97 47.88
N SER A 218 -8.14 25.50 49.09
CA SER A 218 -7.30 26.61 49.58
C SER A 218 -5.78 26.38 49.49
N SER A 219 -5.34 25.12 49.52
CA SER A 219 -3.91 24.76 49.51
C SER A 219 -3.39 24.32 48.13
N GLY A 220 -4.23 24.38 47.08
CA GLY A 220 -3.90 23.91 45.73
C GLY A 220 -3.42 22.46 45.67
N TRP A 221 -2.98 22.01 44.50
CA TRP A 221 -2.38 20.68 44.30
C TRP A 221 -1.12 20.76 43.44
N SER A 222 -0.05 20.09 43.83
CA SER A 222 1.17 19.96 43.03
C SER A 222 1.46 18.49 42.81
N PHE A 223 1.73 18.10 41.57
CA PHE A 223 2.16 16.74 41.25
C PHE A 223 3.60 16.53 41.74
N THR A 224 3.77 15.83 42.87
CA THR A 224 5.09 15.48 43.43
C THR A 224 5.75 14.35 42.65
N THR A 225 4.94 13.50 42.02
CA THR A 225 5.35 12.49 41.04
C THR A 225 4.47 12.63 39.80
N PRO A 226 4.99 12.36 38.59
CA PRO A 226 4.17 12.42 37.37
C PRO A 226 2.96 11.50 37.50
N GLU A 227 1.76 12.05 37.34
CA GLU A 227 0.51 11.28 37.45
C GLU A 227 0.22 10.57 36.13
N PRO A 228 0.17 9.23 36.09
CA PRO A 228 -0.11 8.47 34.89
C PRO A 228 -1.54 8.68 34.36
N PHE A 229 -1.65 8.99 33.06
CA PHE A 229 -2.92 9.20 32.39
C PHE A 229 -2.91 8.55 31.01
N ARG A 230 -4.03 7.93 30.61
CA ARG A 230 -4.16 7.31 29.30
C ARG A 230 -5.15 8.07 28.44
N ILE A 231 -4.73 8.46 27.25
CA ILE A 231 -5.60 8.98 26.18
C ILE A 231 -5.78 7.86 25.15
N THR A 232 -7.01 7.57 24.79
CA THR A 232 -7.37 6.62 23.74
C THR A 232 -7.94 7.39 22.56
N ILE A 233 -7.30 7.26 21.40
CA ILE A 233 -7.81 7.77 20.12
C ILE A 233 -8.59 6.64 19.45
N THR A 234 -9.84 6.90 19.10
CA THR A 234 -10.68 5.99 18.31
C THR A 234 -10.91 6.62 16.95
N GLN A 235 -10.21 6.11 15.94
CA GLN A 235 -10.37 6.50 14.54
C GLN A 235 -11.37 5.54 13.88
N THR A 236 -12.33 6.08 13.13
CA THR A 236 -13.33 5.32 12.39
C THR A 236 -13.15 5.41 10.88
N ALA A 237 -12.46 6.45 10.40
CA ALA A 237 -12.11 6.64 9.00
C ALA A 237 -10.67 7.18 8.89
N PRO A 238 -9.90 6.79 7.84
CA PRO A 238 -10.37 5.95 6.73
C PRO A 238 -10.41 4.46 7.05
N TRP A 239 -9.60 4.02 8.02
CA TRP A 239 -9.65 2.66 8.56
C TRP A 239 -9.90 2.71 10.06
N PRO A 240 -10.81 1.86 10.59
CA PRO A 240 -11.05 1.77 12.02
C PRO A 240 -9.80 1.32 12.77
N VAL A 241 -9.36 2.12 13.75
CA VAL A 241 -8.25 1.76 14.65
C VAL A 241 -8.42 2.46 15.99
N THR A 242 -8.07 1.75 17.05
CA THR A 242 -7.99 2.33 18.40
C THR A 242 -6.54 2.33 18.85
N TYR A 243 -6.06 3.47 19.33
CA TYR A 243 -4.69 3.64 19.78
C TYR A 243 -4.65 4.25 21.17
N GLN A 244 -3.83 3.69 22.05
CA GLN A 244 -3.71 4.12 23.44
C GLN A 244 -2.36 4.81 23.66
N ILE A 245 -2.42 6.02 24.20
CA ILE A 245 -1.27 6.83 24.53
C ILE A 245 -1.17 6.89 26.05
N ASN A 246 -0.12 6.30 26.60
CA ASN A 246 0.19 6.43 28.02
C ASN A 246 1.04 7.69 28.21
N CYS A 247 0.45 8.74 28.77
CA CYS A 247 1.09 10.02 29.07
C CYS A 247 1.18 10.25 30.58
N THR A 248 1.88 11.30 30.98
CA THR A 248 2.02 11.67 32.39
C THR A 248 1.65 13.14 32.59
N LEU A 249 1.00 13.44 33.70
CA LEU A 249 0.58 14.79 34.07
C LEU A 249 1.51 15.35 35.14
N THR A 250 1.95 16.58 34.95
CA THR A 250 2.80 17.32 35.88
C THR A 250 2.32 18.76 36.01
N GLY A 251 2.92 19.53 36.94
CA GLY A 251 2.61 20.93 37.17
C GLY A 251 2.01 21.21 38.55
N THR A 252 1.50 22.43 38.72
CA THR A 252 0.88 22.88 39.97
C THR A 252 -0.43 23.61 39.68
N ILE A 253 -1.48 23.17 40.35
CA ILE A 253 -2.85 23.68 40.29
C ILE A 253 -3.09 24.57 41.50
N THR A 254 -3.13 25.88 41.30
CA THR A 254 -3.44 26.89 42.34
C THR A 254 -4.77 27.60 42.09
N SER A 255 -5.32 27.50 40.88
CA SER A 255 -6.60 28.09 40.50
C SER A 255 -7.27 27.22 39.42
N THR A 256 -8.54 27.49 39.14
CA THR A 256 -9.28 26.85 38.05
C THR A 256 -8.71 27.16 36.66
N THR A 257 -7.82 28.16 36.54
CA THR A 257 -7.18 28.55 35.26
C THR A 257 -5.75 28.04 35.11
N SER A 258 -5.22 27.35 36.13
CA SER A 258 -3.88 26.77 36.11
C SER A 258 -3.70 25.81 34.93
N PHE A 259 -2.46 25.69 34.45
CA PHE A 259 -2.10 24.74 33.41
C PHE A 259 -1.73 23.39 34.00
N VAL A 260 -2.22 22.32 33.36
CA VAL A 260 -1.68 20.97 33.54
C VAL A 260 -0.73 20.70 32.38
N VAL A 261 0.48 20.24 32.72
CA VAL A 261 1.52 19.89 31.76
C VAL A 261 1.37 18.41 31.41
N VAL A 262 1.00 18.12 30.16
CA VAL A 262 0.81 16.77 29.62
C VAL A 262 2.08 16.36 28.90
N ASN A 263 2.78 15.36 29.45
CA ASN A 263 4.00 14.83 28.88
C ASN A 263 3.71 13.51 28.15
N PHE A 264 3.92 13.52 26.83
CA PHE A 264 3.72 12.39 25.95
C PHE A 264 5.01 11.59 25.78
N PRO A 265 4.94 10.29 25.44
CA PRO A 265 6.13 9.49 25.16
C PRO A 265 6.79 9.89 23.82
N THR A 266 5.99 10.32 22.84
CA THR A 266 6.45 10.68 21.50
C THR A 266 5.79 11.98 21.02
N LEU A 267 6.43 12.67 20.07
CA LEU A 267 5.88 13.86 19.41
C LEU A 267 4.81 13.53 18.36
N SER A 268 4.83 12.32 17.79
CA SER A 268 3.92 11.91 16.75
C SER A 268 3.43 10.49 16.97
N ASN A 269 2.18 10.21 16.59
CA ASN A 269 1.64 8.85 16.57
C ASN A 269 1.10 8.46 15.19
N ASN A 270 1.34 7.23 14.75
CA ASN A 270 0.90 6.72 13.45
C ASN A 270 -0.25 5.71 13.60
N LEU A 271 -1.46 6.10 13.20
CA LEU A 271 -2.67 5.29 13.31
C LEU A 271 -3.08 4.78 11.93
N GLN A 272 -2.55 3.62 11.53
CA GLN A 272 -2.80 3.01 10.22
C GLN A 272 -2.45 3.97 9.06
N GLY A 273 -1.33 4.69 9.16
CA GLY A 273 -0.87 5.68 8.19
C GLY A 273 -1.35 7.10 8.47
N ALA A 274 -2.41 7.30 9.26
CA ALA A 274 -2.83 8.63 9.69
C ALA A 274 -1.89 9.14 10.79
N LEU A 275 -1.19 10.25 10.54
CA LEU A 275 -0.18 10.77 11.46
C LEU A 275 -0.78 11.86 12.36
N TYR A 276 -0.70 11.67 13.68
CA TYR A 276 -1.14 12.61 14.71
C TYR A 276 0.08 13.25 15.35
N THR A 277 0.49 14.41 14.85
CA THR A 277 1.71 15.11 15.26
C THR A 277 1.40 16.28 16.19
N ARG A 278 2.14 16.39 17.28
CA ARG A 278 2.08 17.51 18.22
C ARG A 278 3.26 18.45 17.94
N ALA A 279 3.01 19.76 18.00
CA ALA A 279 4.06 20.75 17.73
C ALA A 279 5.14 20.79 18.83
N THR A 280 4.75 20.51 20.08
CA THR A 280 5.64 20.49 21.25
C THR A 280 5.32 19.31 22.15
N ASN A 281 6.30 18.88 22.94
CA ASN A 281 6.14 17.95 24.04
C ASN A 281 7.13 18.37 25.15
N PRO A 282 6.67 18.68 26.38
CA PRO A 282 5.29 18.57 26.86
C PRO A 282 4.33 19.62 26.30
N VAL A 283 3.03 19.42 26.53
CA VAL A 283 1.93 20.31 26.12
C VAL A 283 1.21 20.85 27.35
N ASN A 284 0.98 22.16 27.40
CA ASN A 284 0.14 22.76 28.44
C ASN A 284 -1.33 22.69 28.04
N SER A 285 -2.20 22.29 28.96
CA SER A 285 -3.66 22.29 28.76
C SER A 285 -4.41 22.94 29.92
N ASN A 286 -5.45 23.70 29.62
CA ASN A 286 -6.37 24.29 30.62
C ASN A 286 -7.78 24.57 30.05
N ASN A 287 -8.79 24.56 30.94
CA ASN A 287 -10.22 24.91 30.78
C ASN A 287 -10.64 25.49 29.41
N ALA A 288 -10.61 24.68 28.36
CA ALA A 288 -10.88 25.01 26.96
C ALA A 288 -10.02 26.12 26.30
N SER A 289 -9.28 26.94 27.05
CA SER A 289 -8.45 28.03 26.49
C SER A 289 -7.21 27.50 25.78
N THR A 290 -6.67 26.38 26.26
CA THR A 290 -5.54 25.68 25.63
C THR A 290 -5.87 24.19 25.57
N SER A 291 -6.40 23.77 24.43
CA SER A 291 -6.60 22.37 24.14
C SER A 291 -5.26 21.68 23.85
N ILE A 292 -5.23 20.35 23.78
CA ILE A 292 -4.03 19.61 23.39
C ILE A 292 -3.98 19.63 21.85
N PRO A 293 -3.18 20.50 21.19
CA PRO A 293 -3.25 20.64 19.75
C PRO A 293 -2.62 19.42 19.06
N VAL A 294 -3.21 19.01 17.95
CA VAL A 294 -2.68 17.96 17.08
C VAL A 294 -2.85 18.35 15.62
N ALA A 295 -1.79 18.19 14.83
CA ALA A 295 -1.85 18.21 13.38
C ALA A 295 -2.07 16.78 12.89
N ILE A 296 -3.07 16.59 12.03
CA ILE A 296 -3.45 15.29 11.50
C ILE A 296 -3.16 15.28 10.00
N THR A 297 -2.28 14.38 9.58
CA THR A 297 -1.97 14.12 8.18
C THR A 297 -2.67 12.84 7.74
N ALA A 298 -3.53 12.91 6.72
CA ALA A 298 -4.22 11.73 6.22
C ALA A 298 -3.25 10.77 5.51
N PRO A 299 -3.51 9.46 5.57
CA PRO A 299 -2.68 8.46 4.90
C PRO A 299 -2.75 8.57 3.38
N ASP A 300 -1.75 8.01 2.72
CA ASP A 300 -1.86 7.67 1.31
C ASP A 300 -2.90 6.54 1.11
N PRO A 301 -3.65 6.54 0.00
CA PRO A 301 -4.52 5.42 -0.34
C PRO A 301 -3.72 4.12 -0.48
N ASN A 302 -4.23 3.03 0.09
CA ASN A 302 -3.66 1.69 -0.10
C ASN A 302 -3.99 1.12 -1.49
N ARG A 303 -5.05 1.60 -2.12
CA ARG A 303 -5.52 1.17 -3.43
C ARG A 303 -6.11 2.33 -4.23
N LEU A 304 -6.10 2.19 -5.55
CA LEU A 304 -6.74 3.13 -6.47
C LEU A 304 -7.60 2.38 -7.47
N ILE A 305 -8.74 2.98 -7.83
CA ILE A 305 -9.50 2.58 -9.00
C ILE A 305 -9.13 3.53 -10.13
N VAL A 306 -8.74 2.94 -11.27
CA VAL A 306 -8.47 3.68 -12.50
C VAL A 306 -9.46 3.22 -13.55
N ASN A 307 -10.30 4.14 -14.00
CA ASN A 307 -11.19 3.96 -15.14
C ASN A 307 -10.49 4.51 -16.37
N VAL A 308 -10.34 3.68 -17.40
CA VAL A 308 -9.78 4.05 -18.70
C VAL A 308 -10.85 3.88 -19.76
N THR A 309 -11.06 4.92 -20.56
CA THR A 309 -11.90 4.86 -21.76
C THR A 309 -10.99 4.95 -22.97
N GLY A 310 -10.88 3.87 -23.73
CA GLY A 310 -10.25 3.85 -25.04
C GLY A 310 -11.23 4.29 -26.12
N PHE A 311 -10.73 5.09 -27.06
CA PHE A 311 -11.44 5.59 -28.22
C PHE A 311 -10.78 5.04 -29.47
N GLY A 312 -11.55 4.34 -30.29
CA GLY A 312 -11.16 3.94 -31.64
C GLY A 312 -11.81 4.86 -32.69
N PRO A 313 -11.55 4.58 -33.98
CA PRO A 313 -12.24 5.22 -35.10
C PRO A 313 -13.76 5.08 -35.01
N ARG A 314 -14.49 5.89 -35.78
CA ARG A 314 -15.97 5.86 -35.87
C ARG A 314 -16.66 5.97 -34.51
N ASN A 315 -16.04 6.70 -33.56
CA ASN A 315 -16.51 6.84 -32.18
C ASN A 315 -16.63 5.51 -31.40
N ALA A 316 -15.92 4.45 -31.80
CA ALA A 316 -15.85 3.23 -31.00
C ALA A 316 -15.26 3.54 -29.62
N ARG A 317 -15.84 2.93 -28.57
CA ARG A 317 -15.43 3.15 -27.19
C ARG A 317 -15.30 1.83 -26.47
N LYS A 318 -14.27 1.71 -25.63
CA LYS A 318 -14.09 0.58 -24.73
C LYS A 318 -13.72 1.10 -23.34
N GLN A 319 -14.41 0.60 -22.32
CA GLN A 319 -14.25 1.05 -20.95
C GLN A 319 -13.65 -0.07 -20.11
N MET A 320 -12.47 0.18 -19.56
CA MET A 320 -11.75 -0.75 -18.70
C MET A 320 -11.46 -0.12 -17.35
N ARG A 321 -11.65 -0.89 -16.29
CA ARG A 321 -11.32 -0.52 -14.93
C ARG A 321 -10.19 -1.41 -14.45
N MET A 322 -9.18 -0.80 -13.84
CA MET A 322 -8.17 -1.54 -13.09
C MET A 322 -8.18 -1.12 -11.62
N LEU A 323 -8.03 -2.11 -10.75
CA LEU A 323 -7.77 -1.92 -9.33
C LEU A 323 -6.27 -2.07 -9.09
N LEU A 324 -5.67 -1.04 -8.49
CA LEU A 324 -4.26 -1.01 -8.15
C LEU A 324 -4.08 -1.08 -6.64
N SER A 325 -3.08 -1.83 -6.19
CA SER A 325 -2.56 -1.79 -4.82
C SER A 325 -1.26 -1.00 -4.79
N ARG A 326 -1.06 -0.22 -3.72
CA ARG A 326 0.17 0.54 -3.46
C ARG A 326 1.35 -0.38 -3.15
N PHE A 327 1.07 -1.53 -2.54
CA PHE A 327 2.08 -2.44 -2.00
C PHE A 327 2.30 -3.64 -2.92
N ALA A 328 3.55 -4.10 -2.98
CA ALA A 328 3.96 -5.30 -3.70
C ALA A 328 3.13 -6.53 -3.29
N PHE A 329 3.01 -6.70 -1.97
CA PHE A 329 2.31 -7.78 -1.30
C PHE A 329 1.80 -7.29 0.05
N ASP A 330 0.83 -8.00 0.60
CA ASP A 330 0.29 -7.71 1.92
C ASP A 330 1.21 -8.33 2.98
N ILE A 331 1.72 -7.49 3.87
CA ILE A 331 2.40 -7.92 5.10
C ILE A 331 2.04 -6.96 6.23
N THR A 332 1.68 -7.54 7.36
CA THR A 332 1.68 -6.85 8.65
C THR A 332 2.76 -7.53 9.47
N ALA A 333 3.79 -6.78 9.86
CA ALA A 333 4.85 -7.31 10.70
C ALA A 333 4.25 -7.69 12.07
N PRO A 334 4.39 -8.95 12.54
CA PRO A 334 3.84 -9.35 13.84
C PRO A 334 4.78 -8.99 15.00
N SER A 335 6.06 -8.74 14.71
CA SER A 335 7.09 -8.32 15.67
C SER A 335 8.21 -7.58 14.92
N ALA A 336 9.12 -6.90 15.64
CA ALA A 336 10.29 -6.27 15.02
C ALA A 336 11.15 -7.30 14.29
N ILE A 337 11.39 -8.45 14.93
CA ILE A 337 12.12 -9.59 14.38
C ILE A 337 11.24 -10.84 14.54
N THR A 338 10.71 -11.31 13.42
CA THR A 338 9.87 -12.49 13.37
C THR A 338 10.67 -13.68 12.86
N LEU A 339 10.76 -14.75 13.66
CA LEU A 339 11.41 -16.00 13.32
C LEU A 339 10.33 -17.06 13.09
N ARG A 340 10.14 -17.50 11.84
CA ARG A 340 9.20 -18.60 11.53
C ARG A 340 9.80 -19.92 12.01
N SER A 341 9.19 -20.49 13.05
CA SER A 341 9.64 -21.75 13.67
C SER A 341 9.56 -22.93 12.72
N ALA A 342 10.28 -24.00 13.03
CA ALA A 342 10.19 -25.26 12.29
C ALA A 342 8.83 -25.94 12.51
N ASP A 343 8.28 -26.56 11.47
CA ASP A 343 6.99 -27.26 11.59
C ASP A 343 7.12 -28.61 12.32
N ASP A 344 8.34 -29.17 12.40
CA ASP A 344 8.66 -30.40 13.14
C ASP A 344 8.99 -30.14 14.63
N ASN A 345 8.85 -28.89 15.09
CA ASN A 345 9.22 -28.43 16.42
C ASN A 345 10.72 -28.54 16.75
N SER A 346 11.59 -28.68 15.74
CA SER A 346 13.02 -28.48 15.96
C SER A 346 13.28 -27.05 16.44
N GLN A 347 14.07 -26.93 17.51
CA GLN A 347 14.37 -25.66 18.15
C GLN A 347 15.27 -24.80 17.26
N LEU A 348 14.98 -23.50 17.18
CA LEU A 348 15.81 -22.53 16.48
C LEU A 348 17.18 -22.32 17.16
N THR A 349 18.15 -21.86 16.37
CA THR A 349 19.45 -21.41 16.90
C THR A 349 19.37 -19.92 17.23
N PHE A 350 19.54 -19.56 18.50
CA PHE A 350 19.44 -18.18 18.97
C PHE A 350 20.67 -17.71 19.73
N ASN A 351 21.11 -16.48 19.44
CA ASN A 351 22.02 -15.72 20.30
C ASN A 351 21.71 -14.23 20.18
N ALA A 352 21.21 -13.60 21.26
CA ALA A 352 20.97 -12.16 21.31
C ALA A 352 22.26 -11.33 21.49
N GLY A 353 23.39 -11.98 21.78
CA GLY A 353 24.66 -11.36 22.11
C GLY A 353 24.74 -10.95 23.59
N ASN A 354 25.94 -11.02 24.15
CA ASN A 354 26.21 -10.73 25.57
C ASN A 354 26.60 -9.27 25.84
N SER A 355 26.77 -8.46 24.80
CA SER A 355 27.01 -7.02 24.94
C SER A 355 25.73 -6.34 25.41
N ALA A 356 25.73 -5.73 26.60
CA ALA A 356 24.57 -5.04 27.19
C ALA A 356 24.02 -3.87 26.33
N SER A 357 24.66 -3.61 25.19
CA SER A 357 24.36 -2.52 24.27
C SER A 357 23.73 -2.97 22.94
N TYR A 358 23.42 -4.26 22.76
CA TYR A 358 22.50 -4.67 21.69
C TYR A 358 21.06 -4.40 22.10
N LEU A 359 20.35 -3.64 21.27
CA LEU A 359 18.98 -3.24 21.49
C LEU A 359 18.07 -3.86 20.42
N TYR A 360 17.09 -4.62 20.86
CA TYR A 360 16.01 -5.16 20.03
C TYR A 360 14.72 -4.57 20.55
N ASP A 361 14.09 -3.72 19.75
CA ASP A 361 13.00 -2.89 20.22
C ASP A 361 11.77 -3.05 19.31
N GLY A 362 10.68 -3.52 19.88
CA GLY A 362 9.38 -3.61 19.23
C GLY A 362 8.56 -2.33 19.29
N ASN A 363 8.98 -1.32 20.06
CA ASN A 363 8.32 -0.02 20.10
C ASN A 363 8.47 0.71 18.77
N ASP A 364 7.36 1.18 18.20
CA ASP A 364 7.36 1.76 16.86
C ASP A 364 8.02 3.14 16.87
N ASN A 365 9.17 3.26 16.21
CA ASN A 365 9.89 4.52 16.04
C ASN A 365 9.07 5.57 15.25
N ALA A 366 8.14 5.13 14.40
CA ALA A 366 7.21 6.03 13.71
C ALA A 366 6.03 6.49 14.59
N GLY A 367 5.95 6.00 15.84
CA GLY A 367 4.90 6.33 16.81
C GLY A 367 3.58 5.58 16.60
N GLY A 368 3.56 4.51 15.80
CA GLY A 368 2.38 3.66 15.65
C GLY A 368 2.22 2.64 16.77
N SER A 369 1.52 1.53 16.47
CA SER A 369 1.34 0.45 17.43
C SER A 369 2.66 -0.25 17.69
N ASP A 370 3.06 -0.23 18.94
CA ASP A 370 4.16 -1.06 19.42
C ASP A 370 3.86 -2.54 19.18
N LEU A 371 4.93 -3.29 18.91
CA LEU A 371 4.96 -4.72 18.76
C LEU A 371 5.92 -5.33 19.79
N SER A 372 5.99 -6.65 19.82
CA SER A 372 7.06 -7.36 20.53
C SER A 372 8.37 -7.26 19.74
N ALA A 373 9.52 -7.25 20.42
CA ALA A 373 10.83 -7.28 19.72
C ALA A 373 11.04 -8.58 18.95
N PHE A 374 10.78 -9.72 19.59
CA PHE A 374 10.87 -11.03 18.95
C PHE A 374 9.51 -11.72 18.88
N GLY A 375 9.20 -12.27 17.70
CA GLY A 375 8.02 -13.11 17.47
C GLY A 375 8.43 -14.48 16.95
N VAL A 376 7.91 -15.54 17.56
CA VAL A 376 8.12 -16.94 17.11
C VAL A 376 6.78 -17.65 16.97
N THR A 377 6.66 -18.60 16.04
CA THR A 377 5.39 -19.29 15.80
C THR A 377 5.20 -20.55 16.63
N GLY A 378 6.29 -21.27 16.91
CA GLY A 378 6.30 -22.55 17.62
C GLY A 378 6.40 -22.39 19.14
N SER A 379 5.70 -23.25 19.88
CA SER A 379 5.73 -23.23 21.35
C SER A 379 7.08 -23.63 21.93
N VAL A 380 7.85 -24.48 21.22
CA VAL A 380 9.22 -24.87 21.62
C VAL A 380 10.14 -23.66 21.62
N ASP A 381 10.14 -22.90 20.53
CA ASP A 381 10.95 -21.68 20.42
C ASP A 381 10.50 -20.59 21.40
N TYR A 382 9.19 -20.44 21.60
CA TYR A 382 8.66 -19.47 22.57
C TYR A 382 9.12 -19.79 24.01
N SER A 383 9.03 -21.06 24.41
CA SER A 383 9.47 -21.52 25.73
C SER A 383 10.99 -21.38 25.88
N TYR A 384 11.74 -21.68 24.81
CA TYR A 384 13.19 -21.51 24.78
C TYR A 384 13.58 -20.03 24.96
N LEU A 385 13.04 -19.11 24.15
CA LEU A 385 13.39 -17.69 24.21
C LEU A 385 12.96 -17.00 25.51
N THR A 386 11.82 -17.38 26.08
CA THR A 386 11.38 -16.85 27.39
C THR A 386 12.16 -17.44 28.56
N GLY A 387 12.72 -18.65 28.40
CA GLY A 387 13.63 -19.27 29.34
C GLY A 387 15.06 -18.72 29.27
N LEU A 388 15.50 -18.19 28.12
CA LEU A 388 16.70 -17.39 28.02
C LEU A 388 16.48 -16.11 28.83
N THR A 389 17.27 -15.90 29.88
CA THR A 389 17.23 -14.67 30.67
C THR A 389 17.79 -13.51 29.85
N LEU A 390 17.04 -13.06 28.84
CA LEU A 390 17.38 -11.92 28.00
C LEU A 390 17.34 -10.67 28.90
N PRO A 391 18.43 -9.90 29.01
CA PRO A 391 18.45 -8.68 29.80
C PRO A 391 17.30 -7.75 29.37
N GLY A 392 16.50 -7.29 30.34
CA GLY A 392 15.45 -6.29 30.09
C GLY A 392 16.00 -4.94 29.61
N SER A 393 17.32 -4.75 29.63
CA SER A 393 18.03 -3.61 29.03
C SER A 393 18.35 -3.81 27.54
N GLN A 394 18.10 -4.98 26.97
CA GLN A 394 18.39 -5.31 25.57
C GLN A 394 17.11 -5.53 24.75
N VAL A 395 16.03 -6.02 25.33
CA VAL A 395 14.81 -6.43 24.61
C VAL A 395 13.61 -5.64 25.11
N PHE A 396 13.00 -4.86 24.24
CA PHE A 396 11.87 -3.98 24.53
C PHE A 396 10.72 -4.26 23.56
N GLY A 397 9.49 -4.02 24.01
CA GLY A 397 8.31 -4.25 23.18
C GLY A 397 7.04 -4.36 24.01
N ASN A 398 5.90 -4.26 23.33
CA ASN A 398 4.57 -4.30 23.92
C ASN A 398 3.70 -5.23 23.05
N PRO A 399 3.07 -6.28 23.61
CA PRO A 399 2.86 -6.57 25.04
C PRO A 399 4.08 -7.07 25.82
N SER A 400 5.12 -7.56 25.14
CA SER A 400 6.32 -8.13 25.79
C SER A 400 7.54 -8.08 24.86
N GLY A 401 8.74 -8.35 25.39
CA GLY A 401 9.94 -8.47 24.56
C GLY A 401 9.94 -9.67 23.60
N VAL A 402 9.23 -10.74 23.98
CA VAL A 402 9.06 -11.97 23.18
C VAL A 402 7.58 -12.34 23.14
N GLN A 403 7.07 -12.73 21.98
CA GLN A 403 5.68 -13.16 21.79
C GLN A 403 5.60 -14.44 20.95
N GLN A 404 4.63 -15.30 21.29
CA GLN A 404 4.19 -16.37 20.41
C GLN A 404 3.16 -15.82 19.40
N VAL A 405 3.45 -15.96 18.12
CA VAL A 405 2.63 -15.48 17.01
C VAL A 405 1.87 -16.66 16.40
N SER A 406 0.55 -16.57 16.29
CA SER A 406 -0.24 -17.63 15.66
C SER A 406 0.03 -17.68 14.16
N VAL A 407 0.21 -18.88 13.59
CA VAL A 407 0.45 -19.06 12.14
C VAL A 407 -0.67 -18.46 11.30
N SER A 408 -1.92 -18.52 11.76
CA SER A 408 -3.08 -17.92 11.07
C SER A 408 -3.05 -16.39 11.00
N SER A 409 -2.28 -15.73 11.87
CA SER A 409 -2.09 -14.27 11.87
C SER A 409 -0.98 -13.81 10.94
N LEU A 410 -0.17 -14.75 10.43
CA LEU A 410 0.87 -14.44 9.45
C LEU A 410 0.27 -14.21 8.06
N PRO A 411 0.98 -13.46 7.18
CA PRO A 411 0.62 -13.39 5.77
C PRO A 411 0.48 -14.78 5.17
N VAL A 412 -0.49 -14.96 4.25
CA VAL A 412 -0.80 -16.28 3.65
C VAL A 412 0.43 -16.95 3.07
N TRP A 413 1.32 -16.17 2.45
CA TRP A 413 2.57 -16.68 1.89
C TRP A 413 3.58 -17.20 2.93
N LEU A 414 3.44 -16.87 4.21
CA LEU A 414 4.33 -17.35 5.28
C LEU A 414 3.70 -18.46 6.13
N GLN A 415 2.44 -18.81 5.89
CA GLN A 415 1.75 -19.84 6.67
C GLN A 415 2.33 -21.23 6.38
N THR A 416 2.70 -21.50 5.12
CA THR A 416 3.30 -22.77 4.68
C THR A 416 4.60 -22.55 3.90
N ALA A 417 5.50 -23.53 3.92
CA ALA A 417 6.78 -23.45 3.20
C ALA A 417 6.59 -23.45 1.67
N ASP A 418 5.56 -24.12 1.16
CA ASP A 418 5.21 -24.09 -0.27
C ASP A 418 4.79 -22.68 -0.72
N ALA A 419 3.94 -22.00 0.08
CA ALA A 419 3.52 -20.65 -0.22
C ALA A 419 4.70 -19.66 -0.13
N ALA A 420 5.62 -19.87 0.82
CA ALA A 420 6.81 -19.03 0.97
C ALA A 420 7.76 -19.21 -0.21
N ARG A 421 7.92 -20.44 -0.72
CA ARG A 421 8.68 -20.72 -1.94
C ARG A 421 8.07 -20.03 -3.17
N SER A 422 6.76 -20.13 -3.35
CA SER A 422 6.07 -19.44 -4.46
C SER A 422 6.30 -17.92 -4.38
N PHE A 423 6.19 -17.36 -3.19
CA PHE A 423 6.40 -15.93 -2.97
C PHE A 423 7.83 -15.47 -3.25
N VAL A 424 8.84 -16.25 -2.85
CA VAL A 424 10.25 -15.95 -3.19
C VAL A 424 10.48 -15.98 -4.70
N ILE A 425 9.83 -16.89 -5.43
CA ILE A 425 9.89 -16.94 -6.90
C ILE A 425 9.28 -15.67 -7.52
N ASP A 426 8.13 -15.22 -7.02
CA ASP A 426 7.48 -14.00 -7.52
C ASP A 426 8.34 -12.75 -7.27
N LEU A 427 8.95 -12.65 -6.09
CA LEU A 427 9.89 -11.58 -5.77
C LEU A 427 11.15 -11.62 -6.64
N ARG A 428 11.66 -12.82 -6.94
CA ARG A 428 12.79 -13.01 -7.86
C ARG A 428 12.46 -12.47 -9.24
N ASN A 429 11.30 -12.83 -9.80
CA ASN A 429 10.86 -12.37 -11.12
C ASN A 429 10.72 -10.84 -11.15
N THR A 430 10.17 -10.25 -10.09
CA THR A 430 10.05 -8.79 -9.94
C THR A 430 11.43 -8.13 -9.93
N ALA A 431 12.36 -8.65 -9.12
CA ALA A 431 13.71 -8.11 -9.04
C ALA A 431 14.49 -8.24 -10.36
N GLN A 432 14.28 -9.31 -11.13
CA GLN A 432 14.87 -9.46 -12.47
C GLN A 432 14.37 -8.39 -13.44
N ASN A 433 13.06 -8.11 -13.43
CA ASN A 433 12.47 -7.05 -14.27
C ASN A 433 12.96 -5.65 -13.90
N GLU A 434 13.30 -5.43 -12.63
CA GLU A 434 13.85 -4.15 -12.14
C GLU A 434 15.39 -4.04 -12.24
N SER A 435 16.08 -5.07 -12.75
CA SER A 435 17.56 -5.15 -12.72
C SER A 435 18.14 -5.03 -11.30
N ARG A 436 17.42 -5.60 -10.33
CA ARG A 436 17.74 -5.63 -8.90
C ARG A 436 17.91 -7.06 -8.35
N TYR A 437 18.20 -8.01 -9.24
CA TYR A 437 18.51 -9.39 -8.93
C TYR A 437 20.03 -9.60 -8.88
N PHE A 438 20.51 -10.19 -7.79
CA PHE A 438 21.91 -10.41 -7.48
C PHE A 438 22.12 -11.84 -6.96
N THR A 439 23.37 -12.29 -6.88
CA THR A 439 23.74 -13.61 -6.35
C THR A 439 24.94 -13.49 -5.43
N THR A 440 25.29 -14.54 -4.69
CA THR A 440 26.53 -14.55 -3.88
C THR A 440 27.77 -14.12 -4.69
N ALA A 441 27.84 -14.55 -5.96
CA ALA A 441 28.96 -14.25 -6.85
C ALA A 441 28.91 -12.83 -7.46
N THR A 442 27.75 -12.17 -7.42
CA THR A 442 27.55 -10.83 -7.99
C THR A 442 26.75 -10.01 -7.00
N GLN A 443 27.45 -9.47 -6.01
CA GLN A 443 26.86 -8.66 -4.94
C GLN A 443 26.30 -7.33 -5.50
N PRO A 444 25.25 -6.77 -4.87
CA PRO A 444 24.69 -5.49 -5.28
C PRO A 444 25.71 -4.35 -5.13
N PRO A 445 25.74 -3.37 -6.07
CA PRO A 445 26.58 -2.18 -5.93
C PRO A 445 26.10 -1.23 -4.82
N GLY A 446 24.90 -1.46 -4.27
CA GLY A 446 24.31 -0.72 -3.16
C GLY A 446 22.89 -1.18 -2.86
N PHE A 447 22.43 -0.90 -1.64
CA PHE A 447 21.17 -1.41 -1.06
C PHE A 447 20.07 -0.33 -0.94
N GLY A 448 20.10 0.68 -1.83
CA GLY A 448 19.18 1.82 -1.77
C GLY A 448 19.61 2.92 -0.80
N THR A 449 18.85 4.00 -0.76
CA THR A 449 19.07 5.12 0.16
C THR A 449 17.75 5.54 0.79
N THR A 450 17.79 6.25 1.92
CA THR A 450 16.57 6.76 2.57
C THR A 450 15.71 7.64 1.66
N SER A 451 16.34 8.36 0.73
CA SER A 451 15.66 9.21 -0.27
C SER A 451 15.10 8.41 -1.47
N ARG A 452 15.64 7.21 -1.70
CA ARG A 452 15.28 6.34 -2.82
C ARG A 452 15.41 4.87 -2.37
N PRO A 453 14.45 4.37 -1.58
CA PRO A 453 14.42 2.96 -1.20
C PRO A 453 14.21 2.10 -2.46
N VAL A 454 14.80 0.92 -2.50
CA VAL A 454 14.73 0.01 -3.66
C VAL A 454 14.47 -1.43 -3.22
N LEU A 455 13.92 -2.23 -4.13
CA LEU A 455 14.00 -3.68 -4.03
C LEU A 455 15.45 -4.14 -4.26
N THR A 456 15.92 -5.06 -3.44
CA THR A 456 17.20 -5.75 -3.63
C THR A 456 16.98 -7.23 -3.33
N PHE A 457 17.13 -8.08 -4.34
CA PHE A 457 17.01 -9.52 -4.20
C PHE A 457 18.38 -10.16 -4.36
N VAL A 458 18.84 -10.90 -3.37
CA VAL A 458 20.08 -11.68 -3.43
C VAL A 458 19.76 -13.16 -3.32
N ASP A 459 20.05 -13.89 -4.41
CA ASP A 459 19.96 -15.35 -4.43
C ASP A 459 21.26 -15.95 -3.86
N GLY A 460 21.22 -16.32 -2.59
CA GLY A 460 22.35 -16.81 -1.81
C GLY A 460 22.72 -15.89 -0.65
N ASP A 461 24.01 -15.84 -0.33
CA ASP A 461 24.55 -15.14 0.83
C ASP A 461 24.94 -13.70 0.48
N THR A 462 24.74 -12.79 1.43
CA THR A 462 25.11 -11.38 1.27
C THR A 462 25.52 -10.75 2.57
N ASP A 463 26.48 -9.84 2.48
CA ASP A 463 26.92 -9.01 3.58
C ASP A 463 26.37 -7.60 3.38
N LEU A 464 25.62 -7.08 4.36
CA LEU A 464 25.21 -5.68 4.35
C LEU A 464 26.40 -4.81 4.78
N PRO A 465 26.90 -3.91 3.90
CA PRO A 465 28.05 -3.09 4.21
C PRO A 465 27.72 -2.05 5.29
N PRO A 466 28.74 -1.47 5.96
CA PRO A 466 28.53 -0.42 6.96
C PRO A 466 27.80 0.82 6.43
N ALA A 467 27.89 1.08 5.12
CA ALA A 467 27.14 2.15 4.46
C ALA A 467 25.62 1.95 4.50
N GLY A 468 25.17 0.71 4.76
CA GLY A 468 23.77 0.40 4.96
C GLY A 468 22.92 0.39 3.69
N GLY A 469 21.61 0.59 3.88
CA GLY A 469 20.64 0.63 2.79
C GLY A 469 19.22 1.02 3.23
N ALA A 470 18.31 1.10 2.27
CA ALA A 470 16.89 1.28 2.55
C ALA A 470 16.00 0.66 1.46
N GLY A 471 14.85 0.15 1.87
CA GLY A 471 13.85 -0.47 1.00
C GLY A 471 13.56 -1.92 1.36
N LEU A 472 13.24 -2.74 0.36
CA LEU A 472 12.93 -4.16 0.52
C LEU A 472 14.16 -5.02 0.19
N LEU A 473 14.72 -5.69 1.20
CA LEU A 473 15.84 -6.61 1.03
C LEU A 473 15.35 -8.04 1.15
N VAL A 474 15.62 -8.86 0.15
CA VAL A 474 15.27 -10.29 0.11
C VAL A 474 16.54 -11.10 -0.05
N VAL A 475 16.79 -12.04 0.85
CA VAL A 475 18.00 -12.89 0.86
C VAL A 475 17.59 -14.34 0.99
N THR A 476 18.03 -15.20 0.07
CA THR A 476 17.68 -16.62 0.07
C THR A 476 18.68 -17.51 0.81
N GLY A 477 19.84 -16.98 1.21
CA GLY A 477 20.84 -17.67 2.03
C GLY A 477 21.01 -17.03 3.41
N THR A 478 22.24 -16.64 3.70
CA THR A 478 22.68 -15.97 4.93
C THR A 478 22.79 -14.47 4.71
N LEU A 479 22.15 -13.68 5.57
CA LEU A 479 22.36 -12.25 5.65
C LEU A 479 23.31 -11.93 6.80
N THR A 480 24.48 -11.36 6.49
CA THR A 480 25.42 -10.88 7.50
C THR A 480 25.33 -9.37 7.67
N LEU A 481 25.00 -8.90 8.87
CA LEU A 481 25.07 -7.49 9.25
C LEU A 481 26.44 -7.24 9.91
N ASN A 482 27.36 -6.60 9.18
CA ASN A 482 28.76 -6.42 9.60
C ASN A 482 29.00 -5.04 10.24
N GLY A 483 29.34 -5.03 11.54
CA GLY A 483 29.76 -3.84 12.27
C GLY A 483 28.63 -2.82 12.49
N SER A 484 28.71 -1.67 11.81
CA SER A 484 27.76 -0.53 11.96
C SER A 484 26.74 -0.44 10.81
N SER A 485 26.34 -1.57 10.22
CA SER A 485 25.37 -1.56 9.11
C SER A 485 23.99 -1.04 9.54
N ASP A 486 23.55 0.03 8.90
CA ASP A 486 22.22 0.63 9.09
C ASP A 486 21.28 0.20 7.96
N TYR A 487 20.13 -0.38 8.27
CA TYR A 487 19.12 -0.65 7.25
C TYR A 487 17.77 -0.06 7.63
N LYS A 488 17.15 0.66 6.70
CA LYS A 488 15.81 1.23 6.89
C LYS A 488 14.80 0.60 5.95
N GLY A 489 13.98 -0.31 6.45
CA GLY A 489 12.95 -0.98 5.64
C GLY A 489 12.60 -2.39 6.10
N LEU A 490 12.20 -3.22 5.14
CA LEU A 490 11.79 -4.60 5.39
C LEU A 490 12.88 -5.55 4.90
N ILE A 491 13.35 -6.42 5.80
CA ILE A 491 14.33 -7.46 5.51
C ILE A 491 13.63 -8.83 5.55
N LEU A 492 13.72 -9.57 4.47
CA LEU A 492 13.18 -10.92 4.32
C LEU A 492 14.34 -11.90 4.08
N VAL A 493 14.65 -12.71 5.08
CA VAL A 493 15.64 -13.79 4.97
C VAL A 493 14.87 -15.11 4.82
N LEU A 494 14.63 -15.51 3.57
CA LEU A 494 13.69 -16.59 3.20
C LEU A 494 14.41 -17.67 2.38
N GLY A 495 14.67 -18.83 2.98
CA GLY A 495 15.37 -19.94 2.35
C GLY A 495 16.40 -20.55 3.30
N GLY A 496 17.65 -20.10 3.23
CA GLY A 496 18.71 -20.42 4.20
C GLY A 496 18.33 -20.00 5.63
N GLY A 497 17.58 -18.90 5.77
CA GLY A 497 16.96 -18.49 7.02
C GLY A 497 17.97 -18.18 8.14
N GLN A 498 19.12 -17.62 7.76
CA GLN A 498 20.18 -17.27 8.69
C GLN A 498 20.40 -15.75 8.70
N LEU A 499 20.14 -15.13 9.84
CA LEU A 499 20.51 -13.75 10.12
C LEU A 499 21.68 -13.75 11.10
N ILE A 500 22.85 -13.36 10.59
CA ILE A 500 24.07 -13.26 11.37
C ILE A 500 24.40 -11.79 11.52
N ARG A 501 24.67 -11.38 12.74
CA ARG A 501 25.16 -10.05 13.06
C ARG A 501 26.51 -10.22 13.73
N SER A 502 27.54 -9.65 13.12
CA SER A 502 28.92 -9.84 13.56
C SER A 502 29.72 -8.54 13.51
N GLY A 503 30.68 -8.38 14.41
CA GLY A 503 31.64 -7.27 14.41
C GLY A 503 31.34 -6.17 15.44
N GLY A 504 32.24 -5.18 15.48
CA GLY A 504 32.16 -4.00 16.35
C GLY A 504 31.37 -2.86 15.69
N GLY A 505 30.36 -2.28 16.33
CA GLY A 505 29.69 -1.12 15.73
C GLY A 505 28.43 -0.60 16.41
N ASN A 506 27.95 0.54 15.91
CA ASN A 506 26.83 1.30 16.49
C ASN A 506 25.62 1.43 15.54
N GLY A 507 25.44 0.44 14.65
CA GLY A 507 24.42 0.54 13.62
C GLY A 507 23.00 0.60 14.18
N ASN A 508 22.12 1.36 13.55
CA ASN A 508 20.70 1.48 13.87
C ASN A 508 19.83 1.11 12.67
N SER A 509 19.22 -0.07 12.73
CA SER A 509 18.29 -0.55 11.71
C SER A 509 16.84 -0.29 12.14
N LEU A 510 16.07 0.32 11.25
CA LEU A 510 14.67 0.71 11.48
C LEU A 510 13.75 -0.03 10.49
N GLY A 511 12.73 -0.71 10.98
CA GLY A 511 11.73 -1.36 10.14
C GLY A 511 11.33 -2.72 10.67
N ALA A 512 11.33 -3.77 9.85
CA ALA A 512 11.01 -5.12 10.34
C ALA A 512 11.87 -6.18 9.65
N VAL A 513 12.11 -7.27 10.37
CA VAL A 513 12.89 -8.40 9.89
C VAL A 513 12.07 -9.68 10.00
N LEU A 514 12.03 -10.44 8.92
CA LEU A 514 11.39 -11.75 8.87
C LEU A 514 12.42 -12.80 8.46
N VAL A 515 12.56 -13.85 9.25
CA VAL A 515 13.49 -14.95 8.99
C VAL A 515 12.71 -16.25 8.94
N ALA A 516 12.83 -16.98 7.84
CA ALA A 516 12.25 -18.30 7.69
C ALA A 516 13.19 -19.22 6.92
N ARG A 517 13.37 -20.45 7.42
CA ARG A 517 14.21 -21.46 6.78
C ARG A 517 13.36 -22.51 6.09
N PHE A 518 13.65 -22.79 4.83
CA PHE A 518 13.04 -23.88 4.06
C PHE A 518 13.97 -24.28 2.90
N GLY A 519 13.98 -25.56 2.55
CA GLY A 519 14.68 -26.04 1.36
C GLY A 519 13.86 -25.89 0.09
N ASN A 520 14.34 -26.44 -1.02
CA ASN A 520 13.61 -26.50 -2.30
C ASN A 520 12.26 -27.24 -2.19
N THR A 521 12.15 -28.16 -1.24
CA THR A 521 10.94 -28.93 -0.92
C THR A 521 10.81 -29.10 0.60
N GLY A 522 9.64 -29.55 1.05
CA GLY A 522 9.38 -29.86 2.46
C GLY A 522 8.90 -28.66 3.28
N ASN A 523 8.82 -28.89 4.60
CA ASN A 523 8.25 -27.95 5.57
C ASN A 523 9.25 -26.86 6.01
N PHE A 524 8.82 -25.93 6.87
CA PHE A 524 9.73 -24.99 7.49
C PHE A 524 10.69 -25.72 8.43
N LEU A 525 11.94 -25.27 8.42
CA LEU A 525 13.05 -25.75 9.25
C LEU A 525 13.42 -24.70 10.29
N ALA A 526 14.23 -25.09 11.28
CA ALA A 526 14.69 -24.20 12.34
C ALA A 526 15.55 -23.04 11.80
N PRO A 527 15.14 -21.77 11.96
CA PRO A 527 15.92 -20.62 11.53
C PRO A 527 17.12 -20.36 12.46
N THR A 528 18.01 -19.46 12.05
CA THR A 528 19.15 -19.01 12.86
C THR A 528 19.14 -17.50 13.01
N PHE A 529 19.19 -17.05 14.26
CA PHE A 529 19.46 -15.66 14.63
C PHE A 529 20.67 -15.64 15.55
N SER A 530 21.75 -14.99 15.13
CA SER A 530 22.96 -14.89 15.95
C SER A 530 23.52 -13.49 15.90
N SER A 531 23.69 -12.89 17.08
CA SER A 531 24.37 -11.62 17.28
C SER A 531 25.63 -11.83 18.11
N SER A 532 26.77 -11.46 17.55
CA SER A 532 28.10 -11.61 18.15
C SER A 532 28.96 -10.38 17.88
N GLY A 533 29.85 -10.03 18.81
CA GLY A 533 30.71 -8.84 18.68
C GLY A 533 30.58 -7.87 19.86
N SER A 534 30.97 -6.62 19.64
CA SER A 534 30.95 -5.54 20.64
C SER A 534 30.31 -4.27 20.05
N GLY A 535 29.91 -3.29 20.88
CA GLY A 535 29.32 -2.02 20.40
C GLY A 535 27.83 -1.85 20.74
N THR A 536 27.26 -0.70 20.35
CA THR A 536 25.90 -0.24 20.74
C THR A 536 24.96 -0.20 19.55
N SER A 537 24.25 -1.30 19.28
CA SER A 537 23.53 -1.42 18.03
C SER A 537 22.08 -1.85 18.19
N THR A 538 21.23 -1.27 17.35
CA THR A 538 19.79 -1.34 17.50
C THR A 538 19.13 -1.95 16.26
N ILE A 539 18.18 -2.86 16.48
CA ILE A 539 17.14 -3.21 15.53
C ILE A 539 15.82 -2.80 16.17
N GLN A 540 15.18 -1.77 15.63
CA GLN A 540 13.95 -1.21 16.15
C GLN A 540 12.83 -1.28 15.11
N TYR A 541 11.63 -1.58 15.57
CA TYR A 541 10.43 -1.55 14.75
C TYR A 541 10.15 -0.14 14.22
N ASP A 542 9.86 -0.01 12.92
CA ASP A 542 9.39 1.25 12.34
C ASP A 542 8.35 0.98 11.25
N SER A 543 7.08 1.26 11.56
CA SER A 543 5.96 1.01 10.67
C SER A 543 6.02 1.83 9.38
N ALA A 544 6.58 3.06 9.43
CA ALA A 544 6.72 3.92 8.26
C ALA A 544 7.79 3.38 7.29
N TRP A 545 8.91 2.89 7.81
CA TRP A 545 9.95 2.25 6.98
C TRP A 545 9.50 0.92 6.39
N VAL A 546 8.69 0.14 7.11
CA VAL A 546 8.05 -1.07 6.54
C VAL A 546 7.16 -0.70 5.35
N GLN A 547 6.30 0.31 5.50
CA GLN A 547 5.43 0.76 4.40
C GLN A 547 6.24 1.32 3.22
N ASN A 548 7.30 2.07 3.47
CA ASN A 548 8.19 2.60 2.43
C ASN A 548 8.91 1.47 1.67
N ALA A 549 9.30 0.40 2.37
CA ALA A 549 9.89 -0.77 1.74
C ALA A 549 8.88 -1.49 0.82
N LEU A 550 7.64 -1.65 1.26
CA LEU A 550 6.59 -2.29 0.45
C LEU A 550 6.16 -1.49 -0.78
N ALA A 551 6.29 -0.16 -0.72
CA ALA A 551 6.04 0.72 -1.85
C ALA A 551 7.21 0.76 -2.86
N SER A 552 8.38 0.22 -2.50
CA SER A 552 9.60 0.37 -3.32
C SER A 552 9.58 -0.41 -4.65
N THR A 553 8.73 -1.44 -4.78
CA THR A 553 8.53 -2.21 -6.03
C THR A 553 7.53 -1.55 -6.99
N GLY A 554 6.96 -0.41 -6.59
CA GLY A 554 5.86 0.22 -7.30
C GLY A 554 4.51 -0.52 -7.19
N PRO A 555 3.45 0.05 -7.80
CA PRO A 555 2.09 -0.46 -7.67
C PRO A 555 1.85 -1.75 -8.45
N ARG A 556 0.97 -2.59 -7.90
CA ARG A 556 0.54 -3.86 -8.49
C ARG A 556 -0.91 -3.78 -8.97
N VAL A 557 -1.20 -4.35 -10.13
CA VAL A 557 -2.57 -4.56 -10.62
C VAL A 557 -3.17 -5.76 -9.90
N THR A 558 -4.29 -5.57 -9.20
CA THR A 558 -4.98 -6.64 -8.47
C THR A 558 -6.19 -7.18 -9.22
N ALA A 559 -6.83 -6.36 -10.05
CA ALA A 559 -7.94 -6.76 -10.90
C ALA A 559 -8.04 -5.85 -12.12
N ILE A 560 -8.52 -6.40 -13.24
CA ILE A 560 -8.90 -5.65 -14.43
C ILE A 560 -10.21 -6.19 -14.97
N GLY A 561 -11.09 -5.33 -15.45
CA GLY A 561 -12.37 -5.72 -16.04
C GLY A 561 -13.04 -4.57 -16.77
N GLU A 562 -14.08 -4.87 -17.53
CA GLU A 562 -14.94 -3.85 -18.15
C GLU A 562 -15.96 -3.32 -17.13
N PHE A 563 -16.49 -2.10 -17.33
CA PHE A 563 -17.42 -1.46 -16.40
C PHE A 563 -18.51 -0.65 -17.10
#